data_AF-A0A252E281-F1
#
_entry.id   AF-A0A252E281-F1
#
_cell.length_a   1.000
_cell.length_b   1.000
_cell.length_c   1.000
_cell.angle_alpha   90.00
_cell.angle_beta   90.00
_cell.angle_gamma   90.00
#
_symmetry.space_group_name_H-M   'P 1'
#
loop_
_entity.id
_entity.type
_entity.pdbx_description
1 polymer ?
#
loop_
_entity_poly.entity_id
_entity_poly.type
_entity_poly.pdbx_seq_one_letter_code
_entity_poly.pdbx_strand_id
1 'polypeptide(L)'
;MNQSGTIIGERYRIEKRLKQGGYGITYLAVDMHLPSSPKCVVKQLSLQSNNPIILLKARKMFANEAKVLERLGEKHDQIPKLLGYFEQENEEFYLVQELIDGYDLSHEITPGNHLSENEVITLLEDILKILEFVHQQSVIHRDIKPSNLIRRSSDGKIVMIDFGAVKEISTLEVDLNGQASITYKVGTFGYMPTEQENGNPQPSSDIYAVGMIAIQALTSLHPCDLKKGNSGDFVWHKHAPKVSKALAHVLDRMVCQNFELRYQSATETLNALREATETTLQLQPELNQNLVSNKLPLVNPQRLPQNSVLKLSRNPAGYPFFIVLFLLLVISSFNIFQILQRKNLASKYQSYEAKIDLNDVCTKDFIYDETDEVKNNIPIQKLGIDYKNQYKNVWPIFRWVCLYKPINKGKNNSFVIGEPIPIGINLDKYCEIKYPDDKTKASHHDYNDPNSLYCTRPHP
;
A
#
# COMPACT_ATOMS: atom_id res chain seq x y z
N MET A 1 29.04 4.24 14.93
CA MET A 1 28.72 4.73 13.56
C MET A 1 30.01 5.21 12.93
N ASN A 2 30.26 4.83 11.67
CA ASN A 2 31.52 5.11 11.01
C ASN A 2 31.58 6.56 10.52
N GLN A 3 32.76 7.19 10.68
CA GLN A 3 33.01 8.56 10.25
C GLN A 3 33.76 8.56 8.91
N SER A 4 33.86 9.74 8.28
CA SER A 4 34.74 9.90 7.12
C SER A 4 36.17 9.53 7.50
N GLY A 5 36.85 8.78 6.63
CA GLY A 5 38.19 8.24 6.87
C GLY A 5 38.24 6.88 7.56
N THR A 6 37.13 6.38 8.13
CA THR A 6 37.08 5.03 8.72
C THR A 6 37.36 3.97 7.64
N ILE A 7 38.24 3.01 7.93
CA ILE A 7 38.54 1.87 7.06
C ILE A 7 37.78 0.65 7.56
N ILE A 8 37.02 0.01 6.67
CA ILE A 8 36.25 -1.20 6.93
C ILE A 8 36.71 -2.34 6.02
N GLY A 9 36.68 -3.57 6.55
CA GLY A 9 37.14 -4.78 5.86
C GLY A 9 38.57 -4.67 5.36
N GLU A 10 39.40 -3.86 6.02
CA GLU A 10 40.78 -3.50 5.66
C GLU A 10 40.97 -2.91 4.24
N ARG A 11 39.87 -2.71 3.50
CA ARG A 11 39.88 -2.42 2.05
C ARG A 11 39.12 -1.16 1.69
N TYR A 12 38.00 -0.87 2.35
CA TYR A 12 37.12 0.23 1.95
C TYR A 12 37.24 1.39 2.91
N ARG A 13 37.56 2.58 2.42
CA ARG A 13 37.56 3.80 3.21
C ARG A 13 36.25 4.55 3.04
N ILE A 14 35.54 4.79 4.14
CA ILE A 14 34.31 5.59 4.16
C ILE A 14 34.64 7.04 3.82
N GLU A 15 33.98 7.60 2.81
CA GLU A 15 34.12 9.00 2.41
C GLU A 15 33.04 9.86 3.06
N LYS A 16 31.77 9.45 2.92
CA LYS A 16 30.64 10.14 3.53
C LYS A 16 29.45 9.21 3.74
N ARG A 17 28.57 9.61 4.64
CA ARG A 17 27.26 9.00 4.80
C ARG A 17 26.32 9.45 3.68
N LEU A 18 25.57 8.51 3.10
CA LEU A 18 24.55 8.78 2.09
C LEU A 18 23.15 8.76 2.69
N LYS A 19 22.83 7.73 3.49
CA LYS A 19 21.49 7.50 4.03
C LYS A 19 21.54 6.80 5.38
N GLN A 20 20.50 7.01 6.19
CA GLN A 20 20.20 6.20 7.37
C GLN A 20 18.77 5.66 7.24
N GLY A 21 18.63 4.34 7.28
CA GLY A 21 17.34 3.66 7.34
C GLY A 21 17.11 3.00 8.70
N GLY A 22 15.97 2.34 8.86
CA GLY A 22 15.63 1.62 10.09
C GLY A 22 16.48 0.37 10.37
N TYR A 23 17.10 -0.19 9.33
CA TYR A 23 17.86 -1.45 9.40
C TYR A 23 19.37 -1.27 9.14
N GLY A 24 19.81 -0.07 8.78
CA GLY A 24 21.20 0.14 8.40
C GLY A 24 21.56 1.56 8.00
N ILE A 25 22.85 1.73 7.75
CA ILE A 25 23.45 2.98 7.31
C ILE A 25 24.12 2.74 5.97
N THR A 26 23.87 3.63 5.00
CA THR A 26 24.49 3.58 3.69
C THR A 26 25.55 4.67 3.58
N TYR A 27 26.73 4.29 3.11
CA TYR A 27 27.89 5.16 2.95
C TYR A 27 28.38 5.13 1.49
N LEU A 28 29.00 6.23 1.08
CA LEU A 28 29.92 6.26 -0.04
C LEU A 28 31.30 5.88 0.49
N ALA A 29 31.96 4.95 -0.17
CA ALA A 29 33.32 4.55 0.15
C ALA A 29 34.20 4.46 -1.10
N VAL A 30 35.50 4.27 -0.88
CA VAL A 30 36.49 4.04 -1.92
C VAL A 30 37.18 2.71 -1.63
N ASP A 31 37.33 1.87 -2.66
CA ASP A 31 38.11 0.64 -2.59
C ASP A 31 39.61 0.95 -2.73
N MET A 32 40.35 0.84 -1.64
CA MET A 32 41.78 1.19 -1.59
C MET A 32 42.68 0.12 -2.20
N HIS A 33 42.18 -1.09 -2.45
CA HIS A 33 42.99 -2.20 -2.98
C HIS A 33 43.10 -2.18 -4.50
N LEU A 34 42.21 -1.44 -5.18
CA LEU A 34 42.26 -1.29 -6.62
C LEU A 34 43.07 -0.02 -7.00
N PRO A 35 43.96 -0.08 -8.00
CA PRO A 35 44.81 1.05 -8.38
C PRO A 35 44.06 2.34 -8.72
N SER A 36 42.86 2.21 -9.30
CA SER A 36 42.01 3.35 -9.66
C SER A 36 41.23 3.93 -8.48
N SER A 37 41.29 3.30 -7.30
CA SER A 37 40.52 3.69 -6.12
C SER A 37 39.04 3.97 -6.44
N PRO A 38 38.32 3.01 -7.04
CA PRO A 38 36.95 3.23 -7.48
C PRO A 38 36.03 3.44 -6.28
N LYS A 39 35.00 4.29 -6.49
CA LYS A 39 33.97 4.53 -5.49
C LYS A 39 32.96 3.39 -5.47
N CYS A 40 32.44 3.07 -4.30
CA CYS A 40 31.42 2.05 -4.08
C CYS A 40 30.40 2.51 -3.02
N VAL A 41 29.27 1.81 -2.97
CA VAL A 41 28.26 2.00 -1.93
C VAL A 41 28.41 0.91 -0.89
N VAL A 42 28.51 1.29 0.38
CA VAL A 42 28.59 0.38 1.51
C VAL A 42 27.30 0.48 2.31
N LYS A 43 26.57 -0.61 2.45
CA LYS A 43 25.50 -0.75 3.44
C LYS A 43 26.06 -1.44 4.67
N GLN A 44 25.85 -0.84 5.83
CA GLN A 44 26.15 -1.41 7.14
C GLN A 44 24.83 -1.79 7.79
N LEU A 45 24.67 -3.05 8.19
CA LEU A 45 23.57 -3.45 9.05
C LEU A 45 23.75 -2.78 10.42
N SER A 46 22.76 -2.02 10.85
CA SER A 46 22.82 -1.30 12.12
C SER A 46 21.42 -1.25 12.72
N LEU A 47 21.24 -1.93 13.84
CA LEU A 47 20.00 -1.97 14.59
C LEU A 47 20.18 -1.30 15.95
N GLN A 48 19.20 -0.49 16.35
CA GLN A 48 19.11 0.07 17.71
C GLN A 48 18.45 -0.89 18.70
N SER A 49 18.14 -2.13 18.28
CA SER A 49 17.41 -3.10 19.09
C SER A 49 18.33 -4.23 19.55
N ASN A 50 18.31 -4.50 20.86
CA ASN A 50 18.98 -5.66 21.46
C ASN A 50 18.09 -6.92 21.45
N ASN A 51 16.95 -6.90 20.74
CA ASN A 51 16.08 -8.06 20.64
C ASN A 51 16.72 -9.11 19.71
N PRO A 52 17.06 -10.32 20.20
CA PRO A 52 17.78 -11.33 19.43
C PRO A 52 16.98 -11.83 18.22
N ILE A 53 15.66 -11.83 18.28
CA ILE A 53 14.79 -12.24 17.16
C ILE A 53 14.87 -11.20 16.03
N ILE A 54 14.87 -9.91 16.37
CA ILE A 54 14.98 -8.82 15.40
C ILE A 54 16.36 -8.82 14.75
N LEU A 55 17.42 -9.02 15.55
CA LEU A 55 18.80 -9.12 15.06
C LEU A 55 18.97 -10.31 14.11
N LEU A 56 18.53 -11.51 14.49
CA LEU A 56 18.61 -12.70 13.64
C LEU A 56 17.88 -12.49 12.32
N LYS A 57 16.70 -11.85 12.37
CA LYS A 57 15.91 -11.57 11.17
C LYS A 57 16.59 -10.57 10.25
N ALA A 58 17.12 -9.47 10.80
CA ALA A 58 17.83 -8.47 10.01
C ALA A 58 19.10 -9.06 9.38
N ARG A 59 19.84 -9.91 10.09
CA ARG A 59 20.97 -10.68 9.53
C ARG A 59 20.53 -11.56 8.36
N LYS A 60 19.42 -12.28 8.50
CA LYS A 60 18.87 -13.10 7.40
C LYS A 60 18.49 -12.25 6.19
N MET A 61 17.79 -11.12 6.39
CA MET A 61 17.43 -10.21 5.29
C MET A 61 18.68 -9.65 4.59
N PHE A 62 19.68 -9.22 5.36
CA PHE A 62 20.91 -8.65 4.84
C PHE A 62 21.75 -9.68 4.05
N ALA A 63 21.86 -10.91 4.58
CA ALA A 63 22.52 -12.01 3.87
C ALA A 63 21.75 -12.42 2.61
N ASN A 64 20.42 -12.37 2.64
CA ASN A 64 19.59 -12.64 1.47
C ASN A 64 19.75 -11.57 0.40
N GLU A 65 19.80 -10.29 0.79
CA GLU A 65 20.09 -9.19 -0.13
C GLU A 65 21.42 -9.40 -0.86
N ALA A 66 22.48 -9.77 -0.14
CA ALA A 66 23.78 -10.05 -0.75
C ALA A 66 23.71 -11.18 -1.78
N LYS A 67 23.06 -12.31 -1.44
CA LYS A 67 22.89 -13.46 -2.35
C LYS A 67 22.09 -13.10 -3.60
N VAL A 68 20.99 -12.38 -3.42
CA VAL A 68 20.15 -11.95 -4.55
C VAL A 68 20.91 -10.96 -5.43
N LEU A 69 21.61 -10.00 -4.85
CA LEU A 69 22.38 -9.02 -5.61
C LEU A 69 23.54 -9.67 -6.37
N GLU A 70 24.26 -10.63 -5.77
CA GLU A 70 25.28 -11.44 -6.45
C GLU A 70 24.71 -12.17 -7.67
N ARG A 71 23.55 -12.82 -7.51
CA ARG A 71 22.91 -13.58 -8.59
C ARG A 71 22.41 -12.70 -9.73
N LEU A 72 21.82 -11.54 -9.41
CA LEU A 72 21.14 -10.67 -10.37
C LEU A 72 22.09 -9.66 -11.03
N GLY A 73 22.95 -9.01 -10.24
CA GLY A 73 23.84 -7.94 -10.71
C GLY A 73 24.91 -8.42 -11.70
N GLU A 74 25.34 -9.67 -11.60
CA GLU A 74 26.27 -10.25 -12.59
C GLU A 74 25.62 -10.51 -13.96
N LYS A 75 24.29 -10.55 -14.02
CA LYS A 75 23.53 -10.93 -15.22
C LYS A 75 22.77 -9.79 -15.87
N HIS A 76 22.64 -8.62 -15.22
CA HIS A 76 21.82 -7.52 -15.71
C HIS A 76 22.44 -6.15 -15.44
N ASP A 77 22.73 -5.39 -16.51
CA ASP A 77 23.39 -4.08 -16.48
C ASP A 77 22.61 -2.97 -15.71
N GLN A 78 21.29 -3.13 -15.56
CA GLN A 78 20.45 -2.21 -14.77
C GLN A 78 20.24 -2.66 -13.32
N ILE A 79 21.11 -3.54 -12.79
CA ILE A 79 21.16 -3.95 -11.39
C ILE A 79 22.62 -3.85 -10.92
N PRO A 80 22.93 -3.19 -9.79
CA PRO A 80 24.31 -3.03 -9.32
C PRO A 80 24.99 -4.37 -9.03
N LYS A 81 26.30 -4.44 -9.30
CA LYS A 81 27.10 -5.61 -8.89
C LYS A 81 27.37 -5.64 -7.40
N LEU A 82 27.45 -6.84 -6.83
CA LEU A 82 28.02 -7.06 -5.49
C LEU A 82 29.55 -7.03 -5.58
N LEU A 83 30.18 -6.18 -4.79
CA LEU A 83 31.64 -6.02 -4.73
C LEU A 83 32.26 -6.67 -3.48
N GLY A 84 31.45 -6.88 -2.43
CA GLY A 84 31.89 -7.56 -1.22
C GLY A 84 30.77 -7.75 -0.21
N TYR A 85 30.93 -8.77 0.63
CA TYR A 85 30.06 -9.04 1.76
C TYR A 85 30.91 -9.60 2.90
N PHE A 86 30.93 -8.93 4.05
CA PHE A 86 31.80 -9.31 5.17
C PHE A 86 31.25 -8.85 6.52
N GLU A 87 31.80 -9.44 7.57
CA GLU A 87 31.54 -9.09 8.96
C GLU A 87 32.84 -8.57 9.60
N GLN A 88 32.73 -7.61 10.53
CA GLN A 88 33.84 -7.15 11.37
C GLN A 88 33.51 -7.33 12.85
N GLU A 89 34.45 -6.98 13.72
CA GLU A 89 34.29 -7.01 15.18
C GLU A 89 32.94 -6.44 15.64
N ASN A 90 32.39 -7.00 16.70
CA ASN A 90 31.08 -6.64 17.27
C ASN A 90 29.88 -6.94 16.36
N GLU A 91 29.98 -7.96 15.50
CA GLU A 91 28.88 -8.43 14.64
C GLU A 91 28.36 -7.32 13.70
N GLU A 92 29.26 -6.50 13.18
CA GLU A 92 28.93 -5.48 12.19
C GLU A 92 28.98 -6.09 10.78
N PHE A 93 27.82 -6.16 10.11
CA PHE A 93 27.70 -6.73 8.77
C PHE A 93 27.72 -5.64 7.71
N TYR A 94 28.48 -5.90 6.64
CA TYR A 94 28.70 -4.98 5.55
C TYR A 94 28.41 -5.64 4.19
N LEU A 95 27.70 -4.91 3.34
CA LEU A 95 27.43 -5.24 1.94
C LEU A 95 27.98 -4.08 1.11
N VAL A 96 28.89 -4.40 0.19
CA VAL A 96 29.51 -3.44 -0.71
C VAL A 96 29.02 -3.71 -2.11
N GLN A 97 28.51 -2.68 -2.77
CA GLN A 97 27.96 -2.77 -4.12
C GLN A 97 28.51 -1.66 -5.01
N GLU A 98 28.35 -1.84 -6.31
CA GLU A 98 28.65 -0.83 -7.31
C GLU A 98 27.95 0.49 -7.02
N LEU A 99 28.69 1.59 -7.18
CA LEU A 99 28.13 2.93 -7.18
C LEU A 99 27.61 3.24 -8.59
N ILE A 100 26.32 3.56 -8.68
CA ILE A 100 25.72 4.05 -9.92
C ILE A 100 25.82 5.56 -9.94
N ASP A 101 26.55 6.11 -10.91
CA ASP A 101 26.60 7.55 -11.14
C ASP A 101 25.30 8.03 -11.80
N GLY A 102 24.62 8.96 -11.16
CA GLY A 102 23.26 9.34 -11.49
C GLY A 102 22.52 9.97 -10.32
N TYR A 103 21.21 10.11 -10.48
CA TYR A 103 20.31 10.60 -9.44
C TYR A 103 19.06 9.72 -9.39
N ASP A 104 18.46 9.57 -8.21
CA ASP A 104 17.25 8.77 -8.08
C ASP A 104 16.01 9.51 -8.59
N LEU A 105 14.97 8.77 -8.96
CA LEU A 105 13.76 9.33 -9.57
C LEU A 105 12.98 10.29 -8.66
N SER A 106 13.27 10.37 -7.35
CA SER A 106 12.65 11.40 -6.51
C SER A 106 13.09 12.82 -6.89
N HIS A 107 14.19 12.94 -7.64
CA HIS A 107 14.63 14.21 -8.23
C HIS A 107 13.90 14.57 -9.53
N GLU A 108 13.39 13.58 -10.28
CA GLU A 108 12.58 13.83 -11.50
C GLU A 108 11.12 14.05 -11.17
N ILE A 109 10.60 13.22 -10.26
CA ILE A 109 9.21 13.17 -9.86
C ILE A 109 9.04 14.04 -8.61
N THR A 110 9.03 15.35 -8.84
CA THR A 110 8.91 16.37 -7.79
C THR A 110 7.52 17.01 -7.80
N PRO A 111 7.01 17.50 -6.64
CA PRO A 111 5.74 18.20 -6.60
C PRO A 111 5.69 19.38 -7.56
N GLY A 112 4.62 19.47 -8.36
CA GLY A 112 4.44 20.51 -9.38
C GLY A 112 5.13 20.25 -10.73
N ASN A 113 5.95 19.20 -10.84
CA ASN A 113 6.49 18.76 -12.13
C ASN A 113 5.64 17.60 -12.69
N HIS A 114 5.04 17.80 -13.85
CA HIS A 114 4.24 16.79 -14.54
C HIS A 114 5.04 16.24 -15.71
N LEU A 115 5.31 14.93 -15.70
CA LEU A 115 5.88 14.26 -16.85
C LEU A 115 4.81 14.09 -17.93
N SER A 116 5.21 14.20 -19.18
CA SER A 116 4.35 13.90 -20.33
C SER A 116 4.03 12.40 -20.39
N GLU A 117 2.96 12.07 -21.10
CA GLU A 117 2.58 10.68 -21.35
C GLU A 117 3.72 9.86 -21.96
N ASN A 118 4.44 10.41 -22.95
CA ASN A 118 5.56 9.71 -23.57
C ASN A 118 6.72 9.45 -22.60
N GLU A 119 7.06 10.44 -21.76
CA GLU A 119 8.08 10.27 -20.72
C GLU A 119 7.69 9.18 -19.72
N VAL A 120 6.41 9.12 -19.36
CA VAL A 120 5.89 8.08 -18.44
C VAL A 120 5.85 6.71 -19.09
N ILE A 121 5.51 6.60 -20.38
CA ILE A 121 5.59 5.33 -21.13
C ILE A 121 7.04 4.84 -21.17
N THR A 122 8.01 5.71 -21.50
CA THR A 122 9.43 5.35 -21.50
C THR A 122 9.90 4.91 -20.11
N LEU A 123 9.46 5.62 -19.06
CA LEU A 123 9.77 5.27 -17.67
C LEU A 123 9.21 3.89 -17.29
N LEU A 124 7.95 3.63 -17.62
CA LEU A 124 7.28 2.34 -17.37
C LEU A 124 8.04 1.21 -18.07
N GLU A 125 8.35 1.38 -19.36
CA GLU A 125 9.08 0.36 -20.12
C GLU A 125 10.43 0.03 -19.51
N ASP A 126 11.21 1.04 -19.14
CA ASP A 126 12.54 0.85 -18.53
C ASP A 126 12.45 0.06 -17.23
N ILE A 127 11.51 0.41 -16.34
CA ILE A 127 11.36 -0.28 -15.05
C ILE A 127 10.81 -1.71 -15.26
N LEU A 128 9.80 -1.87 -16.12
CA LEU A 128 9.16 -3.17 -16.36
C LEU A 128 10.10 -4.17 -17.03
N LYS A 129 11.02 -3.74 -17.91
CA LYS A 129 12.06 -4.62 -18.49
C LYS A 129 12.99 -5.18 -17.41
N ILE A 130 13.36 -4.35 -16.42
CA ILE A 130 14.14 -4.83 -15.26
C ILE A 130 13.33 -5.85 -14.46
N LEU A 131 12.05 -5.55 -14.18
CA LEU A 131 11.19 -6.46 -13.42
C LEU A 131 10.91 -7.77 -14.12
N GLU A 132 10.77 -7.77 -15.44
CA GLU A 132 10.65 -9.01 -16.22
C GLU A 132 11.83 -9.94 -15.94
N PHE A 133 13.06 -9.42 -15.97
CA PHE A 133 14.24 -10.20 -15.60
C PHE A 133 14.22 -10.65 -14.13
N VAL A 134 13.94 -9.74 -13.19
CA VAL A 134 13.90 -10.04 -11.74
C VAL A 134 12.88 -11.14 -11.42
N HIS A 135 11.68 -11.04 -11.98
CA HIS A 135 10.59 -12.00 -11.77
C HIS A 135 10.90 -13.36 -12.43
N GLN A 136 11.54 -13.38 -13.60
CA GLN A 136 12.03 -14.62 -14.22
C GLN A 136 13.07 -15.35 -13.35
N GLN A 137 13.83 -14.62 -12.53
CA GLN A 137 14.75 -15.19 -11.54
C GLN A 137 14.03 -15.59 -10.23
N SER A 138 12.70 -15.65 -10.21
CA SER A 138 11.87 -16.00 -9.04
C SER A 138 12.07 -15.07 -7.84
N VAL A 139 12.33 -13.78 -8.09
CA VAL A 139 12.50 -12.75 -7.06
C VAL A 139 11.36 -11.74 -7.13
N ILE A 140 10.84 -11.31 -5.98
CA ILE A 140 9.92 -10.17 -5.86
C ILE A 140 10.66 -9.07 -5.10
N HIS A 141 10.70 -7.85 -5.62
CA HIS A 141 11.50 -6.75 -5.06
C HIS A 141 10.90 -6.17 -3.78
N ARG A 142 9.58 -5.93 -3.75
CA ARG A 142 8.79 -5.49 -2.57
C ARG A 142 9.05 -4.08 -2.04
N ASP A 143 9.96 -3.31 -2.60
CA ASP A 143 10.22 -1.91 -2.17
C ASP A 143 10.59 -1.01 -3.35
N ILE A 144 9.83 -1.16 -4.44
CA ILE A 144 9.97 -0.30 -5.61
C ILE A 144 9.36 1.06 -5.28
N LYS A 145 10.16 2.11 -5.46
CA LYS A 145 9.82 3.51 -5.22
C LYS A 145 10.82 4.42 -5.94
N PRO A 146 10.53 5.71 -6.12
CA PRO A 146 11.43 6.61 -6.84
C PRO A 146 12.86 6.64 -6.27
N SER A 147 13.02 6.59 -4.95
CA SER A 147 14.35 6.62 -4.31
C SER A 147 15.20 5.36 -4.51
N ASN A 148 14.63 4.28 -5.06
CA ASN A 148 15.29 3.01 -5.32
C ASN A 148 15.51 2.75 -6.83
N LEU A 149 15.32 3.79 -7.66
CA LEU A 149 15.49 3.75 -9.10
C LEU A 149 16.39 4.93 -9.50
N ILE A 150 17.61 4.66 -9.94
CA ILE A 150 18.60 5.67 -10.33
C ILE A 150 18.59 5.86 -11.84
N ARG A 151 18.44 7.09 -12.32
CA ARG A 151 18.72 7.47 -13.69
C ARG A 151 20.23 7.56 -13.87
N ARG A 152 20.82 6.59 -14.57
CA ARG A 152 22.28 6.53 -14.79
C ARG A 152 22.73 7.61 -15.75
N SER A 153 23.72 8.41 -15.36
CA SER A 153 24.19 9.57 -16.13
C SER A 153 24.79 9.20 -17.49
N SER A 154 25.41 8.03 -17.60
CA SER A 154 26.16 7.64 -18.80
C SER A 154 25.29 7.35 -20.02
N ASP A 155 24.06 6.87 -19.82
CA ASP A 155 23.17 6.42 -20.90
C ASP A 155 21.68 6.70 -20.66
N GLY A 156 21.31 7.31 -19.52
CA GLY A 156 19.93 7.66 -19.21
C GLY A 156 19.03 6.48 -18.82
N LYS A 157 19.57 5.26 -18.69
CA LYS A 157 18.79 4.10 -18.27
C LYS A 157 18.47 4.14 -16.78
N ILE A 158 17.34 3.56 -16.42
CA ILE A 158 17.02 3.29 -15.00
C ILE A 158 17.86 2.12 -14.48
N VAL A 159 18.42 2.26 -13.30
CA VAL A 159 19.10 1.20 -12.54
C VAL A 159 18.33 0.96 -11.26
N MET A 160 17.89 -0.28 -11.03
CA MET A 160 17.14 -0.67 -9.84
C MET A 160 18.10 -1.05 -8.72
N ILE A 161 17.95 -0.39 -7.57
CA ILE A 161 18.79 -0.59 -6.41
C ILE A 161 17.98 -1.08 -5.21
N ASP A 162 18.68 -1.58 -4.19
CA ASP A 162 18.12 -1.90 -2.87
C ASP A 162 17.19 -3.13 -2.82
N PHE A 163 17.82 -4.31 -2.89
CA PHE A 163 17.14 -5.61 -2.80
C PHE A 163 16.94 -6.07 -1.34
N GLY A 164 17.03 -5.17 -0.36
CA GLY A 164 16.91 -5.50 1.07
C GLY A 164 15.54 -6.06 1.50
N ALA A 165 14.51 -5.82 0.68
CA ALA A 165 13.13 -6.26 0.94
C ALA A 165 12.74 -7.55 0.23
N VAL A 166 13.64 -8.15 -0.56
CA VAL A 166 13.27 -9.22 -1.51
C VAL A 166 12.70 -10.47 -0.87
N LYS A 167 11.86 -11.17 -1.63
CA LYS A 167 11.39 -12.53 -1.34
C LYS A 167 11.72 -13.43 -2.52
N GLU A 168 12.29 -14.61 -2.25
CA GLU A 168 12.41 -15.67 -3.26
C GLU A 168 11.12 -16.49 -3.30
N ILE A 169 10.57 -16.72 -4.49
CA ILE A 169 9.27 -17.37 -4.69
C ILE A 169 9.33 -18.86 -4.29
N SER A 170 10.51 -19.50 -4.38
CA SER A 170 10.73 -20.91 -4.04
C SER A 170 10.98 -21.17 -2.56
N THR A 171 11.40 -20.16 -1.78
CA THR A 171 11.54 -20.28 -0.33
C THR A 171 10.22 -19.90 0.32
N LEU A 172 9.27 -20.84 0.35
CA LEU A 172 8.26 -20.81 1.39
C LEU A 172 9.04 -20.95 2.71
N GLU A 173 9.25 -19.84 3.42
CA GLU A 173 9.70 -19.91 4.80
C GLU A 173 8.60 -20.68 5.52
N VAL A 174 8.87 -21.93 5.87
CA VAL A 174 7.99 -22.72 6.71
C VAL A 174 8.43 -22.43 8.14
N ASP A 175 7.51 -22.06 9.01
CA ASP A 175 7.83 -21.95 10.44
C ASP A 175 8.22 -23.33 11.01
N LEU A 176 8.66 -23.36 12.26
CA LEU A 176 9.05 -24.62 12.94
C LEU A 176 7.90 -25.65 13.02
N ASN A 177 6.68 -25.28 12.65
CA ASN A 177 5.47 -26.06 12.77
C ASN A 177 4.87 -26.47 11.42
N GLY A 178 5.56 -26.22 10.29
CA GLY A 178 5.06 -26.64 8.99
C GLY A 178 4.11 -25.64 8.31
N GLN A 179 3.89 -24.45 8.88
CA GLN A 179 2.99 -23.42 8.33
C GLN A 179 3.77 -22.36 7.54
N ALA A 180 3.15 -21.80 6.50
CA ALA A 180 3.73 -20.70 5.74
C ALA A 180 4.00 -19.50 6.68
N SER A 181 5.27 -19.19 6.90
CA SER A 181 5.75 -18.06 7.69
C SER A 181 5.14 -16.76 7.15
N ILE A 182 4.55 -15.98 8.05
CA ILE A 182 4.05 -14.64 7.75
C ILE A 182 5.23 -13.81 7.24
N THR A 183 5.26 -13.55 5.93
CA THR A 183 6.26 -12.66 5.32
C THR A 183 6.15 -11.30 6.02
N TYR A 184 7.26 -10.78 6.55
CA TYR A 184 7.25 -9.55 7.34
C TYR A 184 6.76 -8.35 6.52
N LYS A 185 6.05 -7.41 7.16
CA LYS A 185 5.66 -6.12 6.55
C LYS A 185 6.92 -5.33 6.20
N VAL A 186 7.26 -5.32 4.91
CA VAL A 186 8.36 -4.54 4.34
C VAL A 186 7.81 -3.89 3.08
N GLY A 187 8.10 -2.60 2.88
CA GLY A 187 7.63 -1.78 1.78
C GLY A 187 7.43 -0.33 2.22
N THR A 188 7.30 0.56 1.25
CA THR A 188 7.13 2.00 1.51
C THR A 188 5.67 2.40 1.38
N PHE A 189 5.17 3.14 2.38
CA PHE A 189 3.77 3.57 2.42
C PHE A 189 3.39 4.34 1.15
N GLY A 190 2.26 4.00 0.55
CA GLY A 190 1.80 4.54 -0.73
C GLY A 190 2.23 3.74 -1.98
N TYR A 191 3.37 3.03 -1.93
CA TYR A 191 3.81 2.14 -3.02
C TYR A 191 3.60 0.65 -2.68
N MET A 192 3.45 0.33 -1.40
CA MET A 192 3.18 -1.02 -0.91
C MET A 192 1.67 -1.35 -1.00
N PRO A 193 1.27 -2.41 -1.72
CA PRO A 193 -0.12 -2.83 -1.81
C PRO A 193 -0.55 -3.74 -0.64
N THR A 194 -1.87 -3.89 -0.44
CA THR A 194 -2.45 -4.56 0.74
C THR A 194 -2.11 -6.04 0.86
N GLU A 195 -1.98 -6.78 -0.25
CA GLU A 195 -1.57 -8.18 -0.19
C GLU A 195 -0.13 -8.35 0.32
N GLN A 196 0.75 -7.40 0.01
CA GLN A 196 2.10 -7.36 0.56
C GLN A 196 2.09 -6.97 2.04
N GLU A 197 1.23 -6.03 2.45
CA GLU A 197 1.02 -5.70 3.87
C GLU A 197 0.52 -6.90 4.67
N ASN A 198 -0.26 -7.78 4.05
CA ASN A 198 -0.76 -9.02 4.64
C ASN A 198 0.25 -10.17 4.57
N GLY A 199 1.48 -9.92 4.10
CA GLY A 199 2.54 -10.92 4.05
C GLY A 199 2.44 -11.89 2.86
N ASN A 200 1.64 -11.56 1.85
CA ASN A 200 1.48 -12.34 0.62
C ASN A 200 1.90 -11.53 -0.64
N PRO A 201 3.16 -11.08 -0.74
CA PRO A 201 3.61 -10.36 -1.91
C PRO A 201 3.59 -11.25 -3.16
N GLN A 202 3.20 -10.67 -4.28
CA GLN A 202 3.14 -11.28 -5.61
C GLN A 202 4.02 -10.50 -6.60
N PRO A 203 4.38 -11.05 -7.77
CA PRO A 203 4.94 -10.25 -8.87
C PRO A 203 4.06 -9.04 -9.22
N SER A 204 2.73 -9.18 -9.13
CA SER A 204 1.76 -8.10 -9.31
C SER A 204 1.77 -7.04 -8.20
N SER A 205 2.45 -7.29 -7.07
CA SER A 205 2.71 -6.27 -6.04
C SER A 205 3.78 -5.28 -6.48
N ASP A 206 4.83 -5.75 -7.17
CA ASP A 206 5.84 -4.87 -7.77
C ASP A 206 5.23 -4.04 -8.91
N ILE A 207 4.36 -4.64 -9.73
CA ILE A 207 3.65 -3.95 -10.81
C ILE A 207 2.78 -2.82 -10.28
N TYR A 208 2.09 -3.03 -9.15
CA TYR A 208 1.34 -1.98 -8.47
C TYR A 208 2.24 -0.80 -8.10
N ALA A 209 3.41 -1.06 -7.50
CA ALA A 209 4.34 -0.02 -7.10
C ALA A 209 4.82 0.80 -8.31
N VAL A 210 5.11 0.15 -9.45
CA VAL A 210 5.46 0.81 -10.71
C VAL A 210 4.30 1.67 -11.24
N GLY A 211 3.07 1.16 -11.17
CA GLY A 211 1.87 1.92 -11.54
C GLY A 211 1.69 3.19 -10.69
N MET A 212 1.94 3.09 -9.38
CA MET A 212 1.90 4.23 -8.46
C MET A 212 2.97 5.28 -8.79
N ILE A 213 4.18 4.87 -9.18
CA ILE A 213 5.23 5.79 -9.65
C ILE A 213 4.78 6.53 -10.92
N ALA A 214 4.18 5.83 -11.88
CA ALA A 214 3.69 6.44 -13.11
C ALA A 214 2.54 7.43 -12.85
N ILE A 215 1.58 7.08 -11.98
CA ILE A 215 0.51 8.01 -11.58
C ILE A 215 1.09 9.22 -10.86
N GLN A 216 2.06 9.04 -9.97
CA GLN A 216 2.75 10.14 -9.31
C GLN A 216 3.44 11.05 -10.35
N ALA A 217 4.14 10.48 -11.33
CA ALA A 217 4.81 11.23 -12.40
C ALA A 217 3.84 12.06 -13.25
N LEU A 218 2.65 11.53 -13.54
CA LEU A 218 1.62 12.22 -14.31
C LEU A 218 0.90 13.32 -13.51
N THR A 219 0.66 13.08 -12.22
CA THR A 219 -0.18 13.95 -11.39
C THR A 219 0.62 14.92 -10.51
N SER A 220 1.91 14.66 -10.33
CA SER A 220 2.80 15.29 -9.34
C SER A 220 2.35 15.12 -7.88
N LEU A 221 1.36 14.26 -7.61
CA LEU A 221 0.84 14.01 -6.27
C LEU A 221 1.50 12.78 -5.67
N HIS A 222 1.96 12.88 -4.42
CA HIS A 222 2.46 11.72 -3.71
C HIS A 222 1.34 10.66 -3.59
N PRO A 223 1.64 9.35 -3.69
CA PRO A 223 0.64 8.28 -3.58
C PRO A 223 -0.32 8.38 -2.39
N CYS A 224 0.17 8.89 -1.25
CA CYS A 224 -0.64 9.07 -0.03
C CYS A 224 -1.67 10.21 -0.12
N ASP A 225 -1.47 11.15 -1.04
CA ASP A 225 -2.36 12.29 -1.26
C ASP A 225 -3.47 11.95 -2.28
N LEU A 226 -3.36 10.81 -2.97
CA LEU A 226 -4.36 10.33 -3.91
C LEU A 226 -5.61 9.86 -3.17
N LYS A 227 -6.76 10.41 -3.59
CA LYS A 227 -8.06 10.00 -3.04
C LYS A 227 -8.49 8.67 -3.64
N LYS A 228 -9.11 7.83 -2.81
CA LYS A 228 -9.79 6.61 -3.23
C LYS A 228 -11.29 6.86 -3.41
N GLY A 229 -11.89 6.22 -4.40
CA GLY A 229 -13.33 6.21 -4.63
C GLY A 229 -14.03 5.18 -3.74
N ASN A 230 -15.35 5.04 -3.90
CA ASN A 230 -16.15 4.08 -3.12
C ASN A 230 -15.78 2.61 -3.41
N SER A 231 -15.22 2.32 -4.59
CA SER A 231 -14.70 0.98 -4.93
C SER A 231 -13.34 0.67 -4.32
N GLY A 232 -12.68 1.68 -3.72
CA GLY A 232 -11.31 1.57 -3.21
C GLY A 232 -10.21 1.90 -4.24
N ASP A 233 -10.56 2.05 -5.52
CA ASP A 233 -9.63 2.46 -6.58
C ASP A 233 -9.28 3.96 -6.49
N PHE A 234 -8.11 4.34 -7.02
CA PHE A 234 -7.64 5.72 -6.99
C PHE A 234 -8.37 6.60 -8.00
N VAL A 235 -8.73 7.82 -7.58
CA VAL A 235 -9.38 8.84 -8.42
C VAL A 235 -8.34 9.90 -8.80
N TRP A 236 -7.50 9.57 -9.77
CA TRP A 236 -6.33 10.37 -10.16
C TRP A 236 -6.50 11.11 -11.50
N HIS A 237 -7.39 10.64 -12.40
CA HIS A 237 -7.54 11.15 -13.77
C HIS A 237 -7.77 12.67 -13.86
N LYS A 238 -8.48 13.26 -12.89
CA LYS A 238 -8.72 14.71 -12.83
C LYS A 238 -7.44 15.54 -12.66
N HIS A 239 -6.38 14.93 -12.14
CA HIS A 239 -5.06 15.54 -11.96
C HIS A 239 -4.14 15.33 -13.17
N ALA A 240 -4.55 14.49 -14.13
CA ALA A 240 -3.81 14.23 -15.36
C ALA A 240 -4.75 14.19 -16.59
N PRO A 241 -5.49 15.28 -16.89
CA PRO A 241 -6.54 15.28 -17.91
C PRO A 241 -6.04 15.12 -19.36
N LYS A 242 -4.73 15.24 -19.58
CA LYS A 242 -4.08 15.12 -20.90
C LYS A 242 -3.72 13.68 -21.26
N VAL A 243 -3.80 12.75 -20.31
CA VAL A 243 -3.44 11.34 -20.50
C VAL A 243 -4.48 10.65 -21.38
N SER A 244 -4.00 9.85 -22.34
CA SER A 244 -4.84 9.05 -23.21
C SER A 244 -5.67 8.05 -22.40
N LYS A 245 -6.87 7.74 -22.89
CA LYS A 245 -7.73 6.73 -22.26
C LYS A 245 -7.05 5.35 -22.24
N ALA A 246 -6.23 5.07 -23.25
CA ALA A 246 -5.51 3.81 -23.37
C ALA A 246 -4.48 3.65 -22.25
N LEU A 247 -3.60 4.64 -22.05
CA LEU A 247 -2.62 4.60 -20.95
C LEU A 247 -3.31 4.64 -19.58
N ALA A 248 -4.35 5.47 -19.43
CA ALA A 248 -5.10 5.53 -18.17
C ALA A 248 -5.67 4.15 -17.77
N HIS A 249 -6.22 3.40 -18.74
CA HIS A 249 -6.74 2.06 -18.50
C HIS A 249 -5.65 1.07 -18.04
N VAL A 250 -4.46 1.12 -18.67
CA VAL A 250 -3.31 0.31 -18.26
C VAL A 250 -2.91 0.63 -16.82
N LEU A 251 -2.77 1.92 -16.48
CA LEU A 251 -2.39 2.35 -15.13
C LEU A 251 -3.44 1.97 -14.08
N ASP A 252 -4.74 2.15 -14.38
CA ASP A 252 -5.83 1.74 -13.50
C ASP A 252 -5.77 0.24 -13.20
N ARG A 253 -5.48 -0.59 -14.21
CA ARG A 253 -5.31 -2.04 -14.02
C ARG A 253 -4.04 -2.39 -13.25
N MET A 254 -2.93 -1.67 -13.44
CA MET A 254 -1.71 -1.85 -12.65
C MET A 254 -1.95 -1.59 -11.15
N VAL A 255 -2.76 -0.58 -10.80
CA VAL A 255 -2.97 -0.15 -9.41
C VAL A 255 -4.29 -0.65 -8.79
N CYS A 256 -4.98 -1.58 -9.45
CA CYS A 256 -6.25 -2.13 -8.97
C CYS A 256 -6.12 -2.72 -7.56
N GLN A 257 -7.11 -2.47 -6.68
CA GLN A 257 -7.04 -2.99 -5.31
C GLN A 257 -7.02 -4.53 -5.27
N ASN A 258 -7.81 -5.19 -6.13
CA ASN A 258 -7.78 -6.64 -6.26
C ASN A 258 -6.56 -7.06 -7.11
N PHE A 259 -5.54 -7.62 -6.47
CA PHE A 259 -4.29 -8.03 -7.12
C PHE A 259 -4.49 -9.14 -8.17
N GLU A 260 -5.57 -9.92 -8.11
CA GLU A 260 -5.91 -10.95 -9.11
C GLU A 260 -6.38 -10.33 -10.44
N LEU A 261 -6.89 -9.08 -10.40
CA LEU A 261 -7.34 -8.36 -11.60
C LEU A 261 -6.23 -7.52 -12.25
N ARG A 262 -5.10 -7.33 -11.55
CA ARG A 262 -3.91 -6.67 -12.10
C ARG A 262 -3.30 -7.51 -13.22
N TYR A 263 -2.33 -6.92 -13.91
CA TYR A 263 -1.40 -7.71 -14.72
C TYR A 263 -0.61 -8.64 -13.79
N GLN A 264 -0.50 -9.91 -14.17
CA GLN A 264 0.14 -10.95 -13.35
C GLN A 264 1.65 -11.06 -13.62
N SER A 265 2.15 -10.39 -14.66
CA SER A 265 3.58 -10.34 -14.98
C SER A 265 4.01 -9.01 -15.61
N ALA A 266 5.29 -8.69 -15.49
CA ALA A 266 5.88 -7.54 -16.16
C ALA A 266 5.75 -7.64 -17.69
N THR A 267 5.89 -8.85 -18.25
CA THR A 267 5.68 -9.13 -19.69
C THR A 267 4.26 -8.80 -20.14
N GLU A 268 3.24 -9.22 -19.39
CA GLU A 268 1.84 -8.90 -19.69
C GLU A 268 1.61 -7.38 -19.68
N THR A 269 2.21 -6.69 -18.71
CA THR A 269 2.12 -5.22 -18.59
C THR A 269 2.81 -4.51 -19.76
N LEU A 270 4.00 -4.96 -20.16
CA LEU A 270 4.74 -4.42 -21.31
C LEU A 270 3.95 -4.56 -22.62
N ASN A 271 3.30 -5.71 -22.82
CA ASN A 271 2.47 -5.93 -24.01
C ASN A 271 1.26 -4.99 -24.02
N ALA A 272 0.56 -4.84 -22.90
CA ALA A 272 -0.55 -3.91 -22.79
C ALA A 272 -0.14 -2.44 -23.03
N LEU A 273 1.07 -2.05 -22.58
CA LEU A 273 1.61 -0.72 -22.82
C LEU A 273 1.91 -0.46 -24.31
N ARG A 274 2.43 -1.47 -25.02
CA ARG A 274 2.65 -1.40 -26.48
C ARG A 274 1.34 -1.25 -27.23
N GLU A 275 0.34 -2.08 -26.91
CA GLU A 275 -0.99 -2.01 -27.51
C GLU A 275 -1.67 -0.63 -27.28
N ALA A 276 -1.54 -0.09 -26.07
CA ALA A 276 -2.06 1.24 -25.73
C ALA A 276 -1.39 2.36 -26.55
N THR A 277 -0.09 2.24 -26.79
CA THR A 277 0.69 3.19 -27.59
C THR A 277 0.28 3.12 -29.07
N GLU A 278 0.18 1.90 -29.63
CA GLU A 278 -0.26 1.68 -31.01
C GLU A 278 -1.69 2.19 -31.26
N THR A 279 -2.61 1.92 -30.34
CA THR A 279 -4.00 2.41 -30.41
C THR A 279 -4.06 3.93 -30.46
N THR A 280 -3.23 4.60 -29.64
CA THR A 280 -3.18 6.06 -29.60
C THR A 280 -2.63 6.64 -30.90
N LEU A 281 -1.61 5.99 -31.50
CA LEU A 281 -1.04 6.40 -32.79
C LEU A 281 -2.02 6.20 -33.96
N GLN A 282 -2.84 5.14 -33.94
CA GLN A 282 -3.82 4.87 -35.00
C GLN A 282 -5.03 5.84 -34.99
N LEU A 283 -5.37 6.42 -33.83
CA LEU A 283 -6.47 7.38 -33.68
C LEU A 283 -6.10 8.82 -34.09
N GLN A 284 -4.81 9.16 -34.17
CA GLN A 284 -4.34 10.49 -34.59
C GLN A 284 -4.52 10.81 -36.09
N PRO A 285 -4.32 9.88 -37.05
CA PRO A 285 -4.55 10.13 -38.48
C PRO A 285 -6.00 10.45 -38.85
N GLU A 286 -7.00 9.84 -38.21
CA GLU A 286 -8.42 10.00 -38.57
C GLU A 286 -8.99 11.39 -38.24
N LEU A 287 -8.42 12.10 -37.26
CA LEU A 287 -8.85 13.45 -36.90
C LEU A 287 -8.42 14.49 -37.96
N ASN A 288 -7.27 14.28 -38.61
CA ASN A 288 -6.73 15.20 -39.61
C ASN A 288 -7.40 15.07 -40.99
N GLN A 289 -7.94 13.90 -41.35
CA GLN A 289 -8.68 13.72 -42.61
C GLN A 289 -10.10 14.32 -42.57
N ASN A 290 -10.71 14.38 -41.38
CA ASN A 290 -12.05 14.95 -41.20
C ASN A 290 -12.07 16.48 -41.13
N LEU A 291 -10.94 17.14 -40.83
CA LEU A 291 -10.82 18.61 -40.83
C LEU A 291 -10.56 19.20 -42.23
N VAL A 292 -10.04 18.42 -43.18
CA VAL A 292 -9.76 18.88 -44.56
C VAL A 292 -10.98 18.78 -45.48
N SER A 293 -11.96 17.94 -45.15
CA SER A 293 -13.10 17.63 -46.04
C SER A 293 -14.34 18.52 -45.86
N ASN A 294 -14.39 19.37 -44.82
CA ASN A 294 -15.51 20.30 -44.61
C ASN A 294 -15.15 21.74 -45.00
N LYS A 295 -14.96 22.00 -46.30
CA LYS A 295 -15.12 23.36 -46.85
C LYS A 295 -16.61 23.71 -46.88
N LEU A 296 -17.10 24.44 -45.88
CA LEU A 296 -18.37 25.16 -46.02
C LEU A 296 -18.25 26.18 -47.17
N PRO A 297 -19.23 26.27 -48.09
CA PRO A 297 -19.24 27.34 -49.08
C PRO A 297 -19.57 28.69 -48.42
N LEU A 298 -18.78 29.71 -48.74
CA LEU A 298 -19.07 31.11 -48.45
C LEU A 298 -20.32 31.55 -49.25
N VAL A 299 -21.40 31.91 -48.56
CA VAL A 299 -22.60 32.50 -49.17
C VAL A 299 -22.53 34.03 -49.02
N ASN A 300 -22.59 34.73 -50.17
CA ASN A 300 -22.65 36.18 -50.28
C ASN A 300 -24.12 36.67 -50.21
N PRO A 301 -24.43 37.89 -49.73
CA PRO A 301 -25.78 38.27 -49.34
C PRO A 301 -26.54 38.95 -50.48
N GLN A 302 -27.66 38.38 -50.97
CA GLN A 302 -28.66 39.16 -51.72
C GLN A 302 -30.12 38.70 -51.51
N ARG A 303 -30.93 39.71 -51.15
CA ARG A 303 -32.36 40.00 -51.40
C ARG A 303 -33.47 39.00 -51.04
N LEU A 304 -34.32 39.49 -50.12
CA LEU A 304 -35.69 39.06 -49.81
C LEU A 304 -36.63 39.09 -51.02
N PRO A 305 -37.70 38.27 -50.98
CA PRO A 305 -39.03 38.83 -51.18
C PRO A 305 -40.01 38.49 -50.05
N GLN A 306 -40.98 39.39 -49.94
CA GLN A 306 -42.02 39.51 -48.93
C GLN A 306 -43.16 38.48 -49.05
N ASN A 307 -43.78 38.27 -47.89
CA ASN A 307 -45.17 37.91 -47.64
C ASN A 307 -45.60 36.43 -47.76
N SER A 308 -45.89 35.84 -46.61
CA SER A 308 -47.28 35.52 -46.25
C SER A 308 -47.39 35.37 -44.73
N VAL A 309 -48.24 36.18 -44.15
CA VAL A 309 -48.48 36.31 -42.71
C VAL A 309 -49.49 35.26 -42.30
N LEU A 310 -49.07 34.28 -41.51
CA LEU A 310 -49.96 33.48 -40.66
C LEU A 310 -49.81 34.00 -39.22
N LYS A 311 -50.75 34.87 -38.83
CA LYS A 311 -50.92 35.32 -37.45
C LYS A 311 -51.38 34.13 -36.61
N LEU A 312 -50.48 33.55 -35.82
CA LEU A 312 -50.85 32.76 -34.65
C LEU A 312 -50.76 33.65 -33.41
N SER A 313 -51.93 34.01 -32.88
CA SER A 313 -52.12 34.74 -31.64
C SER A 313 -51.42 34.02 -30.48
N ARG A 314 -50.36 34.62 -29.92
CA ARG A 314 -49.77 34.22 -28.64
C ARG A 314 -50.43 35.02 -27.52
N ASN A 315 -51.23 34.36 -26.69
CA ASN A 315 -51.56 34.82 -25.34
C ASN A 315 -50.35 34.54 -24.42
N PRO A 316 -49.73 35.55 -23.77
CA PRO A 316 -48.62 35.34 -22.86
C PRO A 316 -49.12 35.33 -21.41
N ALA A 317 -49.67 34.21 -20.93
CA ALA A 317 -50.00 34.11 -19.50
C ALA A 317 -50.12 32.68 -18.92
N GLY A 318 -49.98 31.60 -19.71
CA GLY A 318 -50.26 30.24 -19.22
C GLY A 318 -49.06 29.30 -19.10
N TYR A 319 -47.98 29.54 -19.86
CA TYR A 319 -46.96 28.52 -20.09
C TYR A 319 -45.75 28.44 -19.12
N PRO A 320 -45.39 29.45 -18.31
CA PRO A 320 -44.30 29.27 -17.34
C PRO A 320 -44.74 28.51 -16.09
N PHE A 321 -46.03 28.54 -15.73
CA PHE A 321 -46.50 27.94 -14.48
C PHE A 321 -46.56 26.41 -14.55
N PHE A 322 -47.03 25.83 -15.67
CA PHE A 322 -47.10 24.38 -15.82
C PHE A 322 -45.73 23.71 -15.91
N ILE A 323 -44.75 24.37 -16.53
CA ILE A 323 -43.37 23.84 -16.63
C ILE A 323 -42.69 23.90 -15.26
N VAL A 324 -42.86 24.99 -14.52
CA VAL A 324 -42.30 25.12 -13.16
C VAL A 324 -42.99 24.16 -12.18
N LEU A 325 -44.32 24.01 -12.26
CA LEU A 325 -45.06 23.05 -11.44
C LEU A 325 -44.67 21.60 -11.76
N PHE A 326 -44.48 21.27 -13.04
CA PHE A 326 -43.99 19.95 -13.46
C PHE A 326 -42.56 19.70 -12.95
N LEU A 327 -41.66 20.68 -13.07
CA LEU A 327 -40.29 20.57 -12.53
C LEU A 327 -40.29 20.44 -11.00
N LEU A 328 -41.14 21.18 -10.29
CA LEU A 328 -41.28 21.07 -8.84
C LEU A 328 -41.88 19.71 -8.41
N LEU A 329 -42.80 19.13 -9.19
CA LEU A 329 -43.34 17.79 -8.96
C LEU A 329 -42.32 16.68 -9.28
N VAL A 330 -41.44 16.89 -10.27
CA VAL A 330 -40.32 15.98 -10.57
C VAL A 330 -39.25 16.07 -9.48
N ILE A 331 -38.93 17.27 -8.99
CA ILE A 331 -37.97 17.45 -7.89
C ILE A 331 -38.54 16.92 -6.57
N SER A 332 -39.83 17.12 -6.29
CA SER A 332 -40.46 16.58 -5.08
C SER A 332 -40.57 15.05 -5.15
N SER A 333 -40.89 14.46 -6.30
CA SER A 333 -40.89 13.00 -6.45
C SER A 333 -39.48 12.40 -6.42
N PHE A 334 -38.45 13.10 -6.91
CA PHE A 334 -37.05 12.68 -6.78
C PHE A 334 -36.54 12.79 -5.34
N ASN A 335 -36.92 13.84 -4.61
CA ASN A 335 -36.60 13.99 -3.19
C ASN A 335 -37.37 12.98 -2.33
N ILE A 336 -38.64 12.70 -2.63
CA ILE A 336 -39.42 11.65 -1.98
C ILE A 336 -38.82 10.29 -2.32
N PHE A 337 -38.39 10.04 -3.55
CA PHE A 337 -37.68 8.82 -3.95
C PHE A 337 -36.34 8.67 -3.25
N GLN A 338 -35.55 9.74 -3.10
CA GLN A 338 -34.32 9.77 -2.31
C GLN A 338 -34.58 9.56 -0.80
N ILE A 339 -35.66 10.11 -0.26
CA ILE A 339 -36.06 9.92 1.14
C ILE A 339 -36.61 8.50 1.36
N LEU A 340 -37.35 7.93 0.42
CA LEU A 340 -37.83 6.55 0.44
C LEU A 340 -36.69 5.56 0.22
N GLN A 341 -35.72 5.87 -0.65
CA GLN A 341 -34.46 5.12 -0.81
C GLN A 341 -33.62 5.19 0.46
N ARG A 342 -33.48 6.37 1.10
CA ARG A 342 -32.79 6.53 2.39
C ARG A 342 -33.54 5.82 3.53
N LYS A 343 -34.87 5.81 3.54
CA LYS A 343 -35.66 5.07 4.53
C LYS A 343 -35.63 3.56 4.29
N ASN A 344 -35.59 3.09 3.04
CA ASN A 344 -35.37 1.67 2.71
C ASN A 344 -33.93 1.21 2.95
N LEU A 345 -32.91 2.07 2.76
CA LEU A 345 -31.52 1.78 3.13
C LEU A 345 -31.36 1.82 4.66
N ALA A 346 -31.95 2.80 5.34
CA ALA A 346 -31.91 2.93 6.80
C ALA A 346 -32.75 1.87 7.53
N SER A 347 -33.82 1.34 6.91
CA SER A 347 -34.58 0.22 7.49
C SER A 347 -33.96 -1.14 7.17
N LYS A 348 -33.02 -1.23 6.23
CA LYS A 348 -32.33 -2.48 5.86
C LYS A 348 -30.93 -2.64 6.47
N TYR A 349 -30.35 -1.55 6.97
CA TYR A 349 -29.11 -1.55 7.74
C TYR A 349 -29.36 -0.97 9.13
N GLN A 350 -30.16 -1.69 9.92
CA GLN A 350 -30.16 -1.49 11.36
C GLN A 350 -28.88 -2.16 11.88
N SER A 351 -27.89 -1.36 12.30
CA SER A 351 -26.68 -1.85 12.94
C SER A 351 -27.07 -2.72 14.12
N TYR A 352 -26.86 -4.03 14.00
CA TYR A 352 -27.07 -4.95 15.11
C TYR A 352 -25.90 -4.77 16.08
N GLU A 353 -26.18 -4.16 17.23
CA GLU A 353 -25.26 -4.07 18.35
C GLU A 353 -25.93 -4.71 19.57
N ALA A 354 -25.32 -5.78 20.08
CA ALA A 354 -25.77 -6.44 21.29
C ALA A 354 -24.67 -6.35 22.36
N LYS A 355 -25.02 -5.85 23.54
CA LYS A 355 -24.07 -5.69 24.64
C LYS A 355 -23.59 -7.05 25.14
N ILE A 356 -22.28 -7.20 25.34
CA ILE A 356 -21.69 -8.41 25.92
C ILE A 356 -22.00 -8.45 27.42
N ASP A 357 -22.61 -9.55 27.90
CA ASP A 357 -22.85 -9.76 29.32
C ASP A 357 -21.60 -10.38 29.97
N LEU A 358 -20.91 -9.57 30.77
CA LEU A 358 -19.67 -9.98 31.44
C LEU A 358 -19.89 -11.12 32.44
N ASN A 359 -21.09 -11.26 33.02
CA ASN A 359 -21.38 -12.36 33.93
C ASN A 359 -21.44 -13.70 33.19
N ASP A 360 -21.97 -13.68 31.98
CA ASP A 360 -22.12 -14.83 31.08
C ASP A 360 -20.76 -15.26 30.53
N VAL A 361 -19.97 -14.30 30.04
CA VAL A 361 -18.58 -14.50 29.57
C VAL A 361 -17.70 -15.12 30.66
N CYS A 362 -17.88 -14.72 31.92
CA CYS A 362 -17.07 -15.24 33.02
C CYS A 362 -17.66 -16.50 33.70
N THR A 363 -18.53 -17.24 33.01
CA THR A 363 -18.96 -18.58 33.43
C THR A 363 -18.04 -19.67 32.87
N LYS A 364 -18.01 -20.82 33.55
CA LYS A 364 -17.06 -21.92 33.28
C LYS A 364 -17.11 -22.44 31.84
N ASP A 365 -18.24 -22.31 31.16
CA ASP A 365 -18.50 -22.87 29.83
C ASP A 365 -17.86 -22.05 28.70
N PHE A 366 -17.61 -20.75 28.92
CA PHE A 366 -16.92 -19.86 27.96
C PHE A 366 -15.44 -19.65 28.28
N ILE A 367 -14.99 -20.21 29.41
CA ILE A 367 -13.64 -20.05 29.97
C ILE A 367 -12.62 -21.02 29.33
N TYR A 368 -13.06 -22.03 28.57
CA TYR A 368 -12.18 -23.05 28.00
C TYR A 368 -12.05 -22.94 26.49
N ASP A 369 -11.18 -22.03 26.06
CA ASP A 369 -10.38 -22.24 24.86
C ASP A 369 -8.95 -21.81 25.21
N GLU A 370 -8.08 -22.78 25.49
CA GLU A 370 -6.74 -22.53 26.03
C GLU A 370 -5.89 -21.74 25.02
N THR A 371 -5.77 -20.43 25.23
CA THR A 371 -4.75 -19.61 24.56
C THR A 371 -3.36 -20.14 24.89
N ASP A 372 -2.40 -20.06 23.96
CA ASP A 372 -1.01 -20.55 24.11
C ASP A 372 -0.28 -20.01 25.36
N GLU A 373 -0.77 -18.89 25.90
CA GLU A 373 -0.20 -18.21 27.06
C GLU A 373 -0.49 -18.94 28.39
N VAL A 374 -1.60 -19.68 28.45
CA VAL A 374 -1.98 -20.54 29.60
C VAL A 374 -1.20 -21.86 29.57
N LYS A 375 -1.04 -22.46 28.37
CA LYS A 375 -0.24 -23.69 28.18
C LYS A 375 1.22 -23.52 28.59
N ASN A 376 1.76 -22.31 28.49
CA ASN A 376 3.16 -21.99 28.79
C ASN A 376 3.41 -21.52 30.24
N ASN A 377 2.42 -21.58 31.15
CA ASN A 377 2.60 -21.31 32.59
C ASN A 377 3.28 -19.96 32.92
N ILE A 378 2.96 -18.89 32.17
CA ILE A 378 3.54 -17.57 32.39
C ILE A 378 2.97 -16.96 33.70
N PRO A 379 3.80 -16.55 34.69
CA PRO A 379 3.31 -16.01 35.96
C PRO A 379 2.57 -14.68 35.77
N ILE A 380 1.27 -14.65 36.06
CA ILE A 380 0.40 -13.48 35.83
C ILE A 380 0.79 -12.26 36.67
N GLN A 381 1.41 -12.45 37.84
CA GLN A 381 1.89 -11.35 38.68
C GLN A 381 3.02 -10.53 38.01
N LYS A 382 3.77 -11.11 37.05
CA LYS A 382 4.79 -10.37 36.27
C LYS A 382 4.19 -9.44 35.20
N LEU A 383 2.88 -9.53 34.97
CA LEU A 383 2.18 -8.68 34.03
C LEU A 383 1.55 -7.45 34.71
N GLY A 384 1.47 -7.41 36.04
CA GLY A 384 0.96 -6.23 36.75
C GLY A 384 2.05 -5.21 37.03
N ILE A 385 2.09 -4.12 36.24
CA ILE A 385 2.48 -2.72 36.58
C ILE A 385 3.28 -2.01 35.48
N ASP A 386 3.95 -2.71 34.54
CA ASP A 386 4.68 -2.01 33.46
C ASP A 386 4.38 -2.56 32.05
N TYR A 387 3.33 -2.00 31.45
CA TYR A 387 2.75 -2.44 30.18
C TYR A 387 3.08 -1.51 29.01
N LYS A 388 4.32 -1.05 28.88
CA LYS A 388 4.70 -0.19 27.75
C LYS A 388 5.34 -0.86 26.55
N ASN A 389 5.89 -2.09 26.60
CA ASN A 389 6.79 -2.50 25.51
C ASN A 389 6.90 -3.99 25.07
N GLN A 390 6.05 -4.94 25.50
CA GLN A 390 6.28 -6.35 25.13
C GLN A 390 5.19 -7.11 24.37
N TYR A 391 3.98 -6.56 24.17
CA TYR A 391 2.96 -7.23 23.37
C TYR A 391 2.19 -6.22 22.51
N LYS A 392 2.74 -5.86 21.34
CA LYS A 392 2.07 -4.97 20.37
C LYS A 392 0.94 -5.64 19.58
N ASN A 393 0.76 -6.95 19.71
CA ASN A 393 -0.16 -7.74 18.88
C ASN A 393 -1.26 -8.48 19.68
N VAL A 394 -1.43 -8.18 20.97
CA VAL A 394 -2.59 -8.64 21.74
C VAL A 394 -3.23 -7.39 22.34
N TRP A 395 -4.46 -7.08 21.93
CA TRP A 395 -5.16 -5.87 22.38
C TRP A 395 -5.35 -5.91 23.92
N PRO A 396 -4.97 -4.86 24.67
CA PRO A 396 -4.74 -4.96 26.11
C PRO A 396 -5.97 -5.23 26.99
N ILE A 397 -7.18 -5.04 26.49
CA ILE A 397 -8.42 -5.01 27.31
C ILE A 397 -9.05 -6.39 27.51
N PHE A 398 -8.83 -7.33 26.60
CA PHE A 398 -9.50 -8.63 26.63
C PHE A 398 -9.07 -9.54 27.80
N ARG A 399 -7.92 -9.26 28.42
CA ARG A 399 -7.38 -10.00 29.57
C ARG A 399 -8.04 -9.64 30.90
N TRP A 400 -8.67 -8.46 31.03
CA TRP A 400 -9.08 -7.90 32.33
C TRP A 400 -10.48 -8.31 32.76
N VAL A 401 -11.34 -8.71 31.82
CA VAL A 401 -12.79 -8.85 32.01
C VAL A 401 -13.16 -9.82 33.14
N CYS A 402 -12.47 -10.96 33.26
CA CYS A 402 -12.76 -11.96 34.31
C CYS A 402 -11.81 -11.92 35.52
N LEU A 403 -10.70 -11.18 35.42
CA LEU A 403 -9.75 -10.99 36.53
C LEU A 403 -10.30 -10.07 37.64
N TYR A 404 -11.33 -9.27 37.34
CA TYR A 404 -11.83 -8.21 38.22
C TYR A 404 -13.33 -8.33 38.51
N LYS A 405 -13.80 -9.52 38.91
CA LYS A 405 -15.20 -9.69 39.33
C LYS A 405 -15.47 -8.89 40.62
N PRO A 406 -16.35 -7.88 40.63
CA PRO A 406 -16.65 -7.13 41.84
C PRO A 406 -17.45 -8.00 42.81
N ILE A 407 -16.95 -8.17 44.04
CA ILE A 407 -17.74 -8.74 45.13
C ILE A 407 -18.47 -7.58 45.80
N ASN A 408 -19.79 -7.53 45.63
CA ASN A 408 -20.63 -6.54 46.29
C ASN A 408 -20.67 -6.83 47.81
N LYS A 409 -19.93 -6.06 48.61
CA LYS A 409 -20.15 -5.97 50.06
C LYS A 409 -20.68 -4.57 50.38
N GLY A 410 -21.94 -4.55 50.81
CA GLY A 410 -22.71 -3.44 51.36
C GLY A 410 -22.08 -2.04 51.51
N LYS A 411 -22.84 -1.06 51.02
CA LYS A 411 -22.89 0.38 51.33
C LYS A 411 -21.65 1.26 51.18
N ASN A 412 -20.43 0.72 51.10
CA ASN A 412 -19.25 1.52 50.78
C ASN A 412 -18.54 0.88 49.59
N ASN A 413 -18.62 1.53 48.41
CA ASN A 413 -17.95 1.18 47.15
C ASN A 413 -16.43 1.02 47.34
N SER A 414 -16.02 -0.12 47.89
CA SER A 414 -14.63 -0.50 48.10
C SER A 414 -14.39 -1.76 47.29
N PHE A 415 -13.49 -1.64 46.31
CA PHE A 415 -13.10 -2.72 45.42
C PHE A 415 -12.05 -3.58 46.14
N VAL A 416 -12.32 -4.86 46.34
CA VAL A 416 -11.31 -5.82 46.81
C VAL A 416 -10.88 -6.68 45.64
N ILE A 417 -9.58 -6.63 45.33
CA ILE A 417 -8.95 -7.41 44.27
C ILE A 417 -8.73 -8.83 44.82
N GLY A 418 -9.38 -9.83 44.22
CA GLY A 418 -9.14 -11.24 44.52
C GLY A 418 -7.90 -11.79 43.81
N GLU A 419 -7.47 -13.01 44.16
CA GLU A 419 -6.33 -13.65 43.48
C GLU A 419 -6.65 -13.93 42.00
N PRO A 420 -5.73 -13.58 41.08
CA PRO A 420 -5.96 -13.69 39.65
C PRO A 420 -5.98 -15.16 39.20
N ILE A 421 -7.05 -15.56 38.51
CA ILE A 421 -7.15 -16.88 37.87
C ILE A 421 -6.69 -16.76 36.41
N PRO A 422 -5.76 -17.62 35.92
CA PRO A 422 -5.29 -17.58 34.53
C PRO A 422 -6.38 -18.01 33.55
N ILE A 423 -6.91 -17.07 32.76
CA ILE A 423 -7.87 -17.41 31.69
C ILE A 423 -7.71 -16.41 30.53
N GLY A 424 -7.56 -16.91 29.31
CA GLY A 424 -7.73 -16.16 28.07
C GLY A 424 -9.05 -16.57 27.41
N ILE A 425 -9.95 -15.63 27.14
CA ILE A 425 -11.21 -15.90 26.43
C ILE A 425 -11.15 -15.26 25.04
N ASN A 426 -11.61 -15.98 24.04
CA ASN A 426 -11.89 -15.48 22.70
C ASN A 426 -13.31 -14.87 22.65
N LEU A 427 -13.46 -13.54 22.81
CA LEU A 427 -14.77 -12.87 22.80
C LEU A 427 -15.46 -12.89 21.44
N ASP A 428 -14.73 -13.04 20.34
CA ASP A 428 -15.33 -13.25 19.02
C ASP A 428 -16.09 -14.59 19.01
N LYS A 429 -15.54 -15.61 19.67
CA LYS A 429 -16.21 -16.90 19.83
C LYS A 429 -17.49 -16.81 20.67
N TYR A 430 -17.47 -15.99 21.73
CA TYR A 430 -18.68 -15.70 22.50
C TYR A 430 -19.78 -15.08 21.63
N CYS A 431 -19.41 -14.08 20.81
CA CYS A 431 -20.35 -13.44 19.89
C CYS A 431 -20.89 -14.41 18.83
N GLU A 432 -20.05 -15.30 18.28
CA GLU A 432 -20.48 -16.36 17.37
C GLU A 432 -21.46 -17.35 18.02
N ILE A 433 -21.20 -17.78 19.26
CA ILE A 433 -22.06 -18.77 19.93
C ILE A 433 -23.40 -18.15 20.31
N LYS A 434 -23.39 -16.91 20.81
CA LYS A 434 -24.60 -16.24 21.29
C LYS A 434 -25.45 -15.65 20.16
N TYR A 435 -24.81 -15.28 19.05
CA TYR A 435 -25.46 -14.69 17.87
C TYR A 435 -24.99 -15.36 16.56
N PRO A 436 -25.31 -16.64 16.35
CA PRO A 436 -24.73 -17.47 15.28
C PRO A 436 -25.12 -17.03 13.86
N ASP A 437 -26.30 -16.44 13.69
CA ASP A 437 -26.84 -16.08 12.37
C ASP A 437 -26.25 -14.78 11.78
N ASP A 438 -25.46 -14.03 12.56
CA ASP A 438 -25.15 -12.64 12.27
C ASP A 438 -23.68 -12.32 11.99
N LYS A 439 -22.79 -13.32 11.97
CA LYS A 439 -21.32 -13.15 11.78
C LYS A 439 -20.74 -11.99 12.61
N THR A 440 -21.20 -11.87 13.86
CA THR A 440 -20.79 -10.76 14.74
C THR A 440 -19.38 -10.96 15.27
N LYS A 441 -18.67 -9.86 15.48
CA LYS A 441 -17.37 -9.82 16.16
C LYS A 441 -17.45 -8.91 17.37
N ALA A 442 -16.63 -9.17 18.37
CA ALA A 442 -16.52 -8.32 19.54
C ALA A 442 -15.86 -6.99 19.14
N SER A 443 -16.47 -5.89 19.59
CA SER A 443 -15.99 -4.53 19.41
C SER A 443 -16.19 -3.76 20.72
N HIS A 444 -15.50 -2.63 20.85
CA HIS A 444 -15.67 -1.70 21.97
C HIS A 444 -16.15 -0.34 21.43
N HIS A 445 -16.90 0.39 22.25
CA HIS A 445 -17.13 1.81 21.99
C HIS A 445 -16.10 2.70 22.71
N ASP A 446 -15.53 2.23 23.83
CA ASP A 446 -14.47 2.93 24.57
C ASP A 446 -13.41 1.94 25.10
N TYR A 447 -12.17 2.08 24.64
CA TYR A 447 -11.05 1.25 25.08
C TYR A 447 -10.75 1.34 26.59
N ASN A 448 -11.23 2.36 27.30
CA ASN A 448 -10.96 2.51 28.74
C ASN A 448 -12.11 2.01 29.64
N ASP A 449 -13.26 1.62 29.08
CA ASP A 449 -14.41 1.11 29.85
C ASP A 449 -14.69 -0.37 29.49
N PRO A 450 -14.46 -1.32 30.41
CA PRO A 450 -14.75 -2.74 30.17
C PRO A 450 -16.25 -3.02 29.98
N ASN A 451 -17.15 -2.10 30.35
CA ASN A 451 -18.59 -2.23 30.11
C ASN A 451 -19.01 -1.75 28.72
N SER A 452 -18.07 -1.28 27.89
CA SER A 452 -18.33 -0.78 26.54
C SER A 452 -18.19 -1.85 25.46
N LEU A 453 -18.22 -3.13 25.83
CA LEU A 453 -18.08 -4.28 24.93
C LEU A 453 -19.40 -4.70 24.27
N TYR A 454 -19.39 -4.86 22.95
CA TYR A 454 -20.55 -5.23 22.13
C TYR A 454 -20.19 -6.26 21.07
N CYS A 455 -21.12 -7.17 20.77
CA CYS A 455 -21.10 -7.95 19.54
C CYS A 455 -21.69 -7.08 18.42
N THR A 456 -20.89 -6.84 17.39
CA THR A 456 -21.22 -5.96 16.27
C THR A 456 -21.05 -6.70 14.95
N ARG A 457 -21.89 -6.42 13.95
CA ARG A 457 -21.62 -6.93 12.60
C ARG A 457 -20.48 -6.12 11.98
N PRO A 458 -19.43 -6.75 11.44
CA PRO A 458 -18.40 -6.01 10.72
C PRO A 458 -19.04 -5.27 9.54
N HIS A 459 -18.81 -3.97 9.45
CA HIS A 459 -19.20 -3.20 8.28
C HIS A 459 -18.47 -3.79 7.05
N PRO A 460 -19.20 -4.08 5.95
CA PRO A 460 -18.59 -4.61 4.73
C PRO A 460 -17.58 -3.65 4.12
#